data_AF-A0A9D2DY06-F1
#
_entry.id   AF-A0A9D2DY06-F1
#
_cell.length_a   1.000
_cell.length_b   1.000
_cell.length_c   1.000
_cell.angle_alpha   90.00
_cell.angle_beta   90.00
_cell.angle_gamma   90.00
#
_symmetry.space_group_name_H-M   'P 1'
#
loop_
_entity.id
_entity.type
_entity.pdbx_description
1 polymer ?
#
loop_
_entity_poly.entity_id
_entity_poly.type
_entity_poly.pdbx_seq_one_letter_code
_entity_poly.pdbx_strand_id
1 'polypeptide(L)'
;EKCHVQGEIELHRPYLDDLTCACPKCGGKMKRTPEVIDCWFDSGSMPFAQYHYPFENKDLFEETFPADFISEAVDQTRGWFYTLLAISTILFDRAPFKNCIVLGHVNDKDGVKMSKHKGNVVDPWSVLDKQGADAVRWYFYTGSAPWIPSSFGAEAVSEVQRKFQGTLWNTYAFFTLYAEIDKYDPSKYDLKTCKLSLMDKWILSKLNTLVKDVDAKLAAYNITDSAREIQDFSDVLSNWYVRRGRERYWGSTMTEDKAAAYTTLYTVLVTLAKVIAPYTPFMAEMMYRNLVPAFYPEAPESVHLCNFPVADESFIDPALEKGMEDVLEVVVLGRAARNAGNLKNRQPLSEMLVASNRPLSIEGELRTVALDELNVKSMRFVEDGASLVRYVLKPQLRTLGPKYGKQLKAITQFLSECDAGEVVSAVRNGGGYTVPLDPPVVLLEEDLQIFTQSAEGYQAAAGGGVTVALDTPLTEELLDEGTERELVSKIQTMRKEAGFEVTDRIDVCFAAGEGRAKKMLSLSQFAGDVLANSVTEGSAEGFTREVDVNGEKVTLTLVKA
;
A
#
# COMPACT_ATOMS: atom_id res chain seq x y z
N GLU A 1 -11.04 -41.41 -47.85
CA GLU A 1 -11.79 -42.64 -48.24
C GLU A 1 -12.90 -42.41 -49.27
N LYS A 2 -14.00 -41.70 -48.97
CA LYS A 2 -15.18 -41.59 -49.87
C LYS A 2 -14.91 -40.97 -51.26
N CYS A 3 -13.82 -40.24 -51.41
CA CYS A 3 -13.43 -39.60 -52.67
C CYS A 3 -12.16 -40.26 -53.27
N HIS A 4 -11.82 -41.47 -52.81
CA HIS A 4 -10.71 -42.31 -53.28
C HIS A 4 -9.32 -41.66 -53.29
N VAL A 5 -9.11 -40.64 -52.47
CA VAL A 5 -7.80 -40.00 -52.28
C VAL A 5 -6.96 -40.84 -51.33
N GLN A 6 -5.70 -41.09 -51.69
CA GLN A 6 -4.70 -41.87 -50.94
C GLN A 6 -3.55 -40.95 -50.47
N GLY A 7 -2.95 -41.26 -49.31
CA GLY A 7 -1.81 -40.51 -48.74
C GLY A 7 -2.22 -39.42 -47.73
N GLU A 8 -1.24 -38.64 -47.28
CA GLU A 8 -1.49 -37.40 -46.52
C GLU A 8 -2.13 -36.36 -47.45
N ILE A 9 -3.26 -35.81 -47.03
CA ILE A 9 -4.06 -34.88 -47.84
C ILE A 9 -3.99 -33.50 -47.19
N GLU A 10 -3.63 -32.49 -47.98
CA GLU A 10 -3.78 -31.09 -47.59
C GLU A 10 -5.28 -30.73 -47.61
N LEU A 11 -5.83 -30.46 -46.43
CA LEU A 11 -7.25 -30.16 -46.20
C LEU A 11 -7.61 -28.68 -46.39
N HIS A 12 -6.71 -27.88 -46.95
CA HIS A 12 -6.98 -26.49 -47.31
C HIS A 12 -7.37 -26.32 -48.78
N ARG A 13 -8.03 -25.19 -49.07
CA ARG A 13 -8.12 -24.69 -50.44
C ARG A 13 -6.73 -24.24 -50.92
N PRO A 14 -6.40 -24.40 -52.22
CA PRO A 14 -7.26 -24.92 -53.30
C PRO A 14 -7.27 -26.45 -53.45
N TYR A 15 -6.43 -27.18 -52.72
CA TYR A 15 -6.15 -28.61 -52.95
C TYR A 15 -7.38 -29.53 -52.85
N LEU A 16 -8.36 -29.16 -52.03
CA LEU A 16 -9.62 -29.89 -51.90
C LEU A 16 -10.63 -29.65 -53.05
N ASP A 17 -10.47 -28.62 -53.88
CA ASP A 17 -11.51 -28.17 -54.81
C ASP A 17 -11.72 -29.13 -55.99
N ASP A 18 -10.68 -29.87 -56.37
CA ASP A 18 -10.72 -30.84 -57.48
C ASP A 18 -11.19 -32.24 -57.03
N LEU A 19 -11.38 -32.45 -55.72
CA LEU A 19 -11.85 -33.72 -55.19
C LEU A 19 -13.31 -33.97 -55.54
N THR A 20 -13.60 -35.18 -56.01
CA THR A 20 -14.96 -35.58 -56.40
C THR A 20 -15.32 -36.95 -55.88
N CYS A 21 -16.60 -37.16 -55.58
CA CYS A 21 -17.07 -38.37 -54.92
C CYS A 21 -18.36 -38.85 -55.63
N ALA A 22 -18.62 -40.15 -55.67
CA ALA A 22 -19.83 -40.69 -56.27
C ALA A 22 -21.06 -40.43 -55.38
N CYS A 23 -22.15 -39.95 -55.97
CA CYS A 23 -23.41 -39.72 -55.26
C CYS A 23 -24.02 -41.06 -54.84
N PRO A 24 -24.22 -41.32 -53.53
CA PRO A 24 -24.78 -42.59 -53.09
C PRO A 24 -26.26 -42.77 -53.48
N LYS A 25 -26.96 -41.69 -53.89
CA LYS A 25 -28.38 -41.74 -54.28
C LYS A 25 -28.61 -41.95 -55.77
N CYS A 26 -27.80 -41.35 -56.64
CA CYS A 26 -28.01 -41.40 -58.10
C CYS A 26 -26.79 -41.87 -58.91
N GLY A 27 -25.66 -42.17 -58.26
CA GLY A 27 -24.41 -42.56 -58.91
C GLY A 27 -23.65 -41.43 -59.63
N GLY A 28 -24.24 -40.22 -59.71
CA GLY A 28 -23.62 -39.06 -60.36
C GLY A 28 -22.39 -38.50 -59.63
N LYS A 29 -21.66 -37.59 -60.28
CA LYS A 29 -20.44 -36.96 -59.71
C LYS A 29 -20.81 -35.82 -58.76
N MET A 30 -20.44 -35.92 -57.48
CA MET A 30 -20.56 -34.83 -56.51
C MET A 30 -19.26 -34.03 -56.44
N LYS A 31 -19.40 -32.72 -56.27
CA LYS A 31 -18.32 -31.79 -55.93
C LYS A 31 -18.65 -31.13 -54.60
N ARG A 32 -17.62 -30.74 -53.86
CA ARG A 32 -17.81 -29.91 -52.68
C ARG A 32 -18.39 -28.54 -53.05
N THR A 33 -18.98 -27.88 -52.07
CA THR A 33 -19.39 -26.48 -52.17
C THR A 33 -18.16 -25.56 -52.05
N PRO A 34 -18.08 -24.41 -52.76
CA PRO A 34 -16.87 -23.57 -52.80
C PRO A 34 -16.62 -22.76 -51.52
N GLU A 35 -17.61 -22.64 -50.64
CA GLU A 35 -17.58 -21.81 -49.45
C GLU A 35 -16.54 -22.30 -48.44
N VAL A 36 -16.03 -21.36 -47.64
CA VAL A 36 -15.22 -21.64 -46.45
C VAL A 36 -16.05 -21.33 -45.20
N ILE A 37 -15.60 -21.84 -44.06
CA ILE A 37 -16.23 -21.60 -42.78
C ILE A 37 -15.75 -20.25 -42.21
N ASP A 38 -16.61 -19.60 -41.42
CA ASP A 38 -16.27 -18.39 -40.66
C ASP A 38 -15.22 -18.69 -39.58
N CYS A 39 -14.22 -17.81 -39.41
CA CYS A 39 -13.13 -18.02 -38.44
C CYS A 39 -13.62 -18.03 -36.98
N TRP A 40 -14.80 -17.47 -36.69
CA TRP A 40 -15.42 -17.61 -35.38
C TRP A 40 -15.91 -19.02 -35.07
N PHE A 41 -16.24 -19.81 -36.09
CA PHE A 41 -16.54 -21.23 -35.91
C PHE A 41 -15.27 -22.02 -35.57
N ASP A 42 -14.14 -21.69 -36.20
CA ASP A 42 -12.84 -22.32 -35.92
C ASP A 42 -12.43 -22.07 -34.46
N SER A 43 -12.42 -20.80 -34.04
CA SER A 43 -12.07 -20.42 -32.67
C SER A 43 -13.08 -20.93 -31.63
N GLY A 44 -14.38 -20.96 -31.95
CA GLY A 44 -15.40 -21.53 -31.08
C GLY A 44 -15.35 -23.07 -30.98
N SER A 45 -14.70 -23.73 -31.94
CA SER A 45 -14.48 -25.19 -31.93
C SER A 45 -13.20 -25.61 -31.19
N MET A 46 -12.37 -24.64 -30.78
CA MET A 46 -11.10 -24.86 -30.06
C MET A 46 -11.19 -25.90 -28.93
N PRO A 47 -12.22 -25.91 -28.04
CA PRO A 47 -12.22 -26.79 -26.87
C PRO A 47 -12.07 -28.28 -27.19
N PHE A 48 -12.60 -28.74 -28.33
CA PHE A 48 -12.50 -30.14 -28.77
C PHE A 48 -11.55 -30.30 -29.96
N ALA A 49 -11.46 -29.31 -30.85
CA ALA A 49 -10.62 -29.39 -32.05
C ALA A 49 -9.13 -29.50 -31.70
N GLN A 50 -8.66 -28.85 -30.62
CA GLN A 50 -7.27 -28.93 -30.17
C GLN A 50 -6.83 -30.36 -29.81
N TYR A 51 -7.78 -31.25 -29.53
CA TYR A 51 -7.54 -32.63 -29.12
C TYR A 51 -7.73 -33.64 -30.26
N HIS A 52 -8.02 -33.17 -31.48
CA HIS A 52 -8.42 -34.03 -32.60
C HIS A 52 -9.67 -34.87 -32.28
N TYR A 53 -10.53 -34.36 -31.40
CA TYR A 53 -11.82 -34.99 -31.08
C TYR A 53 -12.75 -34.96 -32.30
N PRO A 54 -13.55 -36.02 -32.56
CA PRO A 54 -13.75 -37.22 -31.73
C PRO A 54 -12.82 -38.39 -32.06
N PHE A 55 -11.81 -38.20 -32.92
CA PHE A 55 -10.98 -39.29 -33.42
C PHE A 55 -9.94 -39.74 -32.38
N GLU A 56 -9.40 -38.80 -31.61
CA GLU A 56 -8.36 -39.02 -30.61
C GLU A 56 -8.63 -38.23 -29.31
N ASN A 57 -7.88 -38.56 -28.26
CA ASN A 57 -7.81 -37.83 -26.97
C ASN A 57 -9.17 -37.55 -26.30
N LYS A 58 -10.13 -38.46 -26.48
CA LYS A 58 -11.48 -38.34 -25.93
C LYS A 58 -11.46 -38.17 -24.40
N ASP A 59 -10.70 -39.00 -23.69
CA ASP A 59 -10.64 -38.97 -22.22
C ASP A 59 -10.07 -37.63 -21.73
N LEU A 60 -9.05 -37.10 -22.41
CA LEU A 60 -8.45 -35.79 -22.09
C LEU A 60 -9.45 -34.64 -22.31
N PHE A 61 -10.23 -34.69 -23.39
CA PHE A 61 -11.30 -33.72 -23.62
C PHE A 61 -12.38 -33.82 -22.52
N GLU A 62 -12.78 -35.03 -22.13
CA GLU A 62 -13.79 -35.23 -21.10
C GLU A 62 -13.31 -34.77 -19.70
N GLU A 63 -12.02 -34.91 -19.40
CA GLU A 63 -11.41 -34.43 -18.15
C GLU A 63 -11.28 -32.90 -18.10
N THR A 64 -10.87 -32.27 -19.20
CA THR A 64 -10.54 -30.84 -19.24
C THR A 64 -11.74 -29.95 -19.60
N PHE A 65 -12.81 -30.53 -20.14
CA PHE A 65 -14.02 -29.79 -20.51
C PHE A 65 -15.15 -29.99 -19.48
N PRO A 66 -15.78 -28.91 -18.97
CA PRO A 66 -15.59 -27.51 -19.37
C PRO A 66 -14.43 -26.83 -18.64
N ALA A 67 -13.84 -25.82 -19.27
CA ALA A 67 -12.74 -25.05 -18.69
C ALA A 67 -13.17 -24.34 -17.39
N ASP A 68 -12.27 -24.25 -16.41
CA ASP A 68 -12.62 -23.59 -15.13
C ASP A 68 -12.71 -22.07 -15.26
N PHE A 69 -11.88 -21.45 -16.10
CA PHE A 69 -11.77 -20.01 -16.23
C PHE A 69 -11.38 -19.58 -17.64
N ILE A 70 -12.01 -18.50 -18.12
CA ILE A 70 -11.57 -17.76 -19.32
C ILE A 70 -11.63 -16.25 -19.06
N SER A 71 -10.80 -15.49 -19.76
CA SER A 71 -10.79 -14.03 -19.66
C SER A 71 -10.35 -13.37 -20.95
N GLU A 72 -11.20 -12.53 -21.51
CA GLU A 72 -10.92 -11.72 -22.70
C GLU A 72 -11.68 -10.39 -22.63
N ALA A 73 -11.40 -9.48 -23.56
CA ALA A 73 -12.04 -8.17 -23.62
C ALA A 73 -13.53 -8.22 -24.00
N VAL A 74 -14.25 -7.14 -23.65
CA VAL A 74 -15.72 -7.01 -23.79
C VAL A 74 -16.25 -7.23 -25.21
N ASP A 75 -15.46 -6.99 -26.24
CA ASP A 75 -15.79 -7.29 -27.62
C ASP A 75 -16.00 -8.80 -27.89
N GLN A 76 -15.38 -9.68 -27.09
CA GLN A 76 -15.54 -11.13 -27.22
C GLN A 76 -16.92 -11.64 -26.81
N THR A 77 -17.75 -10.82 -26.14
CA THR A 77 -19.16 -11.14 -25.84
C THR A 77 -20.00 -11.38 -27.10
N ARG A 78 -19.57 -10.85 -28.24
CA ARG A 78 -20.18 -11.07 -29.57
C ARG A 78 -19.29 -11.87 -30.52
N GLY A 79 -18.07 -12.18 -30.11
CA GLY A 79 -17.10 -12.99 -30.84
C GLY A 79 -16.94 -14.35 -30.18
N TRP A 80 -15.75 -14.58 -29.61
CA TRP A 80 -15.34 -15.90 -29.15
C TRP A 80 -16.22 -16.49 -28.05
N PHE A 81 -16.62 -15.70 -27.05
CA PHE A 81 -17.49 -16.21 -25.97
C PHE A 81 -18.83 -16.71 -26.50
N TYR A 82 -19.39 -15.98 -27.47
CA TYR A 82 -20.64 -16.36 -28.11
C TYR A 82 -20.49 -17.66 -28.91
N THR A 83 -19.45 -17.77 -29.74
CA THR A 83 -19.29 -18.97 -30.58
C THR A 83 -18.89 -20.20 -29.79
N LEU A 84 -18.04 -20.07 -28.76
CA LEU A 84 -17.80 -21.12 -27.78
C LEU A 84 -19.12 -21.65 -27.21
N LEU A 85 -19.96 -20.75 -26.67
CA LEU A 85 -21.19 -21.14 -26.02
C LEU A 85 -22.19 -21.77 -27.00
N ALA A 86 -22.36 -21.18 -28.18
CA ALA A 86 -23.28 -21.66 -29.20
C ALA A 86 -22.89 -23.06 -29.71
N ILE A 87 -21.63 -23.25 -30.11
CA ILE A 87 -21.13 -24.53 -30.64
C ILE A 87 -21.18 -25.60 -29.55
N SER A 88 -20.72 -25.27 -28.35
CA SER A 88 -20.74 -26.20 -27.22
C SER A 88 -22.14 -26.66 -26.87
N THR A 89 -23.11 -25.74 -26.83
CA THR A 89 -24.50 -26.08 -26.51
C THR A 89 -25.10 -26.97 -27.59
N ILE A 90 -24.83 -26.69 -28.88
CA ILE A 90 -25.35 -27.49 -29.99
C ILE A 90 -24.75 -28.90 -30.02
N LEU A 91 -23.45 -29.04 -29.76
CA LEU A 91 -22.75 -30.33 -29.89
C LEU A 91 -22.80 -31.17 -28.61
N PHE A 92 -22.79 -30.54 -27.43
CA PHE A 92 -22.57 -31.21 -26.16
C PHE A 92 -23.63 -30.90 -25.09
N ASP A 93 -24.58 -29.99 -25.35
CA ASP A 93 -25.62 -29.56 -24.41
C ASP A 93 -25.05 -29.08 -23.05
N ARG A 94 -23.90 -28.40 -23.09
CA ARG A 94 -23.23 -27.84 -21.90
C ARG A 94 -22.53 -26.52 -22.20
N ALA A 95 -22.32 -25.71 -21.16
CA ALA A 95 -21.48 -24.52 -21.27
C ALA A 95 -19.99 -24.90 -21.40
N PRO A 96 -19.18 -24.15 -22.16
CA PRO A 96 -17.77 -24.48 -22.41
C PRO A 96 -16.81 -24.04 -21.31
N PHE A 97 -17.27 -23.23 -20.36
CA PHE A 97 -16.48 -22.72 -19.23
C PHE A 97 -17.35 -22.51 -17.99
N LYS A 98 -16.72 -22.55 -16.81
CA LYS A 98 -17.38 -22.35 -15.50
C LYS A 98 -17.35 -20.89 -15.04
N ASN A 99 -16.20 -20.20 -15.24
CA ASN A 99 -16.02 -18.79 -14.89
C ASN A 99 -15.56 -17.99 -16.12
N CYS A 100 -16.09 -16.77 -16.29
CA CYS A 100 -15.74 -15.88 -17.39
C CYS A 100 -15.58 -14.45 -16.87
N ILE A 101 -14.37 -13.90 -16.95
CA ILE A 101 -14.11 -12.49 -16.68
C ILE A 101 -14.05 -11.72 -18.00
N VAL A 102 -14.83 -10.64 -18.07
CA VAL A 102 -14.90 -9.78 -19.26
C VAL A 102 -14.13 -8.50 -18.97
N LEU A 103 -13.02 -8.30 -19.67
CA LEU A 103 -12.12 -7.17 -19.46
C LEU A 103 -12.63 -5.90 -20.15
N GLY A 104 -12.42 -4.76 -19.50
CA GLY A 104 -12.54 -3.44 -20.12
C GLY A 104 -11.43 -3.20 -21.14
N HIS A 105 -11.63 -2.25 -22.04
CA HIS A 105 -10.58 -1.85 -22.99
C HIS A 105 -9.51 -1.02 -22.31
N VAL A 106 -8.26 -1.16 -22.77
CA VAL A 106 -7.17 -0.25 -22.41
C VAL A 106 -7.21 0.98 -23.31
N ASN A 107 -7.36 2.15 -22.70
CA ASN A 107 -7.34 3.46 -23.34
C ASN A 107 -5.99 4.15 -23.12
N ASP A 108 -5.72 5.23 -23.85
CA ASP A 108 -4.57 6.08 -23.57
C ASP A 108 -4.71 6.82 -22.23
N LYS A 109 -3.67 7.58 -21.87
CA LYS A 109 -3.59 8.33 -20.61
C LYS A 109 -4.73 9.33 -20.40
N ASP A 110 -5.37 9.78 -21.48
CA ASP A 110 -6.46 10.76 -21.47
C ASP A 110 -7.84 10.07 -21.58
N GLY A 111 -7.88 8.74 -21.52
CA GLY A 111 -9.10 7.93 -21.58
C GLY A 111 -9.64 7.72 -23.00
N VAL A 112 -8.87 8.06 -24.04
CA VAL A 112 -9.28 7.90 -25.43
C VAL A 112 -8.84 6.53 -25.95
N LYS A 113 -9.74 5.83 -26.66
CA LYS A 113 -9.44 4.54 -27.29
C LYS A 113 -8.18 4.65 -28.16
N MET A 114 -7.22 3.76 -27.89
CA MET A 114 -5.98 3.69 -28.67
C MET A 114 -6.28 3.27 -30.12
N SER A 115 -5.67 3.97 -31.08
CA SER A 115 -5.75 3.59 -32.50
C SER A 115 -4.53 4.08 -33.27
N LYS A 116 -4.05 3.28 -34.22
CA LYS A 116 -2.91 3.66 -35.08
C LYS A 116 -3.16 4.99 -35.81
N HIS A 117 -4.40 5.25 -36.23
CA HIS A 117 -4.79 6.49 -36.90
C HIS A 117 -4.68 7.74 -36.02
N LYS A 118 -4.90 7.63 -34.71
CA LYS A 118 -4.76 8.75 -33.76
C LYS A 118 -3.33 8.94 -33.25
N GLY A 119 -2.43 8.00 -33.53
CA GLY A 119 -1.04 8.05 -33.05
C GLY A 119 -0.89 7.91 -31.53
N ASN A 120 -1.96 7.54 -30.81
CA ASN A 120 -2.00 7.42 -29.34
C ASN A 120 -1.78 5.98 -28.84
N VAL A 121 -1.25 5.10 -29.69
CA VAL A 121 -0.93 3.72 -29.31
C VAL A 121 0.35 3.72 -28.49
N VAL A 122 0.31 3.11 -27.32
CA VAL A 122 1.51 2.85 -26.53
C VAL A 122 2.04 1.47 -26.90
N ASP A 123 3.29 1.41 -27.35
CA ASP A 123 3.98 0.14 -27.60
C ASP A 123 4.26 -0.56 -26.26
N PRO A 124 3.79 -1.81 -26.04
CA PRO A 124 4.05 -2.54 -24.81
C PRO A 124 5.53 -2.60 -24.43
N TRP A 125 6.43 -2.76 -25.40
CA TRP A 125 7.88 -2.86 -25.14
C TRP A 125 8.47 -1.57 -24.57
N SER A 126 7.94 -0.42 -24.99
CA SER A 126 8.39 0.87 -24.46
C SER A 126 8.20 1.02 -22.94
N VAL A 127 7.27 0.25 -22.36
CA VAL A 127 7.00 0.21 -20.92
C VAL A 127 7.66 -1.01 -20.27
N LEU A 128 7.62 -2.19 -20.90
CA LEU A 128 8.26 -3.38 -20.37
C LEU A 128 9.77 -3.20 -20.19
N ASP A 129 10.44 -2.57 -21.16
CA ASP A 129 11.90 -2.35 -21.11
C ASP A 129 12.31 -1.31 -20.07
N LYS A 130 11.43 -0.36 -19.75
CA LYS A 130 11.73 0.75 -18.83
C LYS A 130 11.28 0.48 -17.40
N GLN A 131 10.06 0.00 -17.21
CA GLN A 131 9.46 -0.22 -15.89
C GLN A 131 9.55 -1.69 -15.45
N GLY A 132 9.63 -2.64 -16.38
CA GLY A 132 9.64 -4.07 -16.11
C GLY A 132 8.24 -4.70 -16.10
N ALA A 133 8.19 -6.01 -16.34
CA ALA A 133 6.95 -6.77 -16.46
C ALA A 133 6.10 -6.74 -15.17
N ASP A 134 6.72 -6.89 -14.00
CA ASP A 134 6.01 -6.87 -12.72
C ASP A 134 5.32 -5.53 -12.47
N ALA A 135 5.93 -4.40 -12.87
CA ALA A 135 5.33 -3.08 -12.73
C ALA A 135 4.07 -2.93 -13.59
N VAL A 136 4.12 -3.43 -14.83
CA VAL A 136 2.97 -3.43 -15.73
C VAL A 136 1.84 -4.31 -15.20
N ARG A 137 2.15 -5.52 -14.72
CA ARG A 137 1.16 -6.41 -14.11
C ARG A 137 0.51 -5.75 -12.89
N TRP A 138 1.32 -5.21 -11.98
CA TRP A 138 0.85 -4.55 -10.76
C TRP A 138 -0.06 -3.36 -11.04
N TYR A 139 0.24 -2.58 -12.08
CA TYR A 139 -0.60 -1.48 -12.52
C TYR A 139 -2.02 -1.94 -12.89
N PHE A 140 -2.14 -3.00 -13.68
CA PHE A 140 -3.45 -3.52 -14.07
C PHE A 140 -4.23 -4.12 -12.90
N TYR A 141 -3.54 -4.69 -11.91
CA TYR A 141 -4.21 -5.24 -10.74
C TYR A 141 -4.71 -4.14 -9.80
N THR A 142 -3.94 -3.09 -9.56
CA THR A 142 -4.28 -2.07 -8.56
C THR A 142 -5.08 -0.88 -9.09
N GLY A 143 -4.98 -0.58 -10.39
CA GLY A 143 -5.55 0.62 -11.01
C GLY A 143 -7.08 0.65 -10.94
N SER A 144 -7.73 -0.35 -11.51
CA SER A 144 -9.20 -0.46 -11.52
C SER A 144 -9.63 -1.92 -11.60
N ALA A 145 -10.89 -2.18 -11.27
CA ALA A 145 -11.47 -3.49 -11.49
C ALA A 145 -11.35 -3.91 -12.98
N PRO A 146 -11.09 -5.20 -13.29
CA PRO A 146 -10.75 -5.64 -14.65
C PRO A 146 -11.80 -5.32 -15.71
N TRP A 147 -13.08 -5.24 -15.36
CA TRP A 147 -14.19 -4.95 -16.27
C TRP A 147 -14.39 -3.45 -16.56
N ILE A 148 -13.66 -2.57 -15.88
CA ILE A 148 -13.70 -1.12 -16.10
C ILE A 148 -12.60 -0.75 -17.11
N PRO A 149 -12.89 0.07 -18.14
CA PRO A 149 -11.85 0.56 -19.04
C PRO A 149 -10.75 1.32 -18.28
N SER A 150 -9.49 0.96 -18.52
CA SER A 150 -8.32 1.54 -17.83
C SER A 150 -7.64 2.60 -18.69
N SER A 151 -7.21 3.71 -18.09
CA SER A 151 -6.43 4.76 -18.78
C SER A 151 -4.93 4.55 -18.58
N PHE A 152 -4.24 4.03 -19.60
CA PHE A 152 -2.85 3.58 -19.47
C PHE A 152 -1.84 4.68 -19.77
N GLY A 153 -0.87 4.85 -18.87
CA GLY A 153 0.24 5.79 -19.02
C GLY A 153 1.48 5.33 -18.28
N ALA A 154 2.66 5.49 -18.90
CA ALA A 154 3.94 5.07 -18.35
C ALA A 154 4.25 5.68 -16.97
N GLU A 155 3.85 6.93 -16.73
CA GLU A 155 4.02 7.60 -15.43
C GLU A 155 3.17 6.97 -14.33
N ALA A 156 1.94 6.55 -14.65
CA ALA A 156 1.07 5.87 -13.70
C ALA A 156 1.63 4.50 -13.31
N VAL A 157 2.23 3.78 -14.27
CA VAL A 157 2.97 2.52 -14.00
C VAL A 157 4.15 2.78 -13.06
N SER A 158 4.94 3.84 -13.30
CA SER A 158 6.06 4.20 -12.41
C SER A 158 5.62 4.63 -11.02
N GLU A 159 4.43 5.25 -10.88
CA GLU A 159 3.88 5.62 -9.57
C GLU A 159 3.52 4.38 -8.73
N VAL A 160 2.77 3.43 -9.30
CA VAL A 160 2.38 2.21 -8.58
C VAL A 160 3.58 1.30 -8.31
N GLN A 161 4.55 1.25 -9.23
CA GLN A 161 5.82 0.55 -9.02
C GLN A 161 6.56 1.10 -7.79
N ARG A 162 6.67 2.43 -7.67
CA ARG A 162 7.35 3.06 -6.53
C ARG A 162 6.60 2.79 -5.22
N LYS A 163 5.27 2.87 -5.23
CA LYS A 163 4.42 2.65 -4.05
C LYS A 163 4.54 1.23 -3.49
N PHE A 164 4.52 0.21 -4.35
CA PHE A 164 4.60 -1.18 -3.92
C PHE A 164 6.02 -1.76 -4.01
N GLN A 165 6.53 -1.99 -5.22
CA GLN A 165 7.80 -2.69 -5.44
C GLN A 165 8.97 -1.95 -4.82
N GLY A 166 9.02 -0.62 -4.95
CA GLY A 166 10.06 0.19 -4.31
C GLY A 166 10.05 0.05 -2.78
N THR A 167 8.87 0.12 -2.16
CA THR A 167 8.69 -0.01 -0.71
C THR A 167 9.07 -1.40 -0.20
N LEU A 168 8.59 -2.45 -0.85
CA LEU A 168 8.89 -3.83 -0.46
C LEU A 168 10.36 -4.17 -0.72
N TRP A 169 10.93 -3.74 -1.86
CA TRP A 169 12.34 -3.97 -2.19
C TRP A 169 13.28 -3.30 -1.19
N ASN A 170 12.98 -2.08 -0.77
CA ASN A 170 13.76 -1.39 0.28
C ASN A 170 13.70 -2.13 1.62
N THR A 171 12.55 -2.71 1.96
CA THR A 171 12.39 -3.53 3.17
C THR A 171 13.19 -4.82 3.09
N TYR A 172 13.12 -5.52 1.96
CA TYR A 172 13.91 -6.71 1.69
C TYR A 172 15.41 -6.42 1.71
N ALA A 173 15.86 -5.34 1.04
CA ALA A 173 17.26 -4.92 1.01
C ALA A 173 17.80 -4.56 2.40
N PHE A 174 16.97 -3.90 3.23
CA PHE A 174 17.29 -3.67 4.63
C PHE A 174 17.52 -4.99 5.36
N PHE A 175 16.59 -5.95 5.26
CA PHE A 175 16.74 -7.25 5.91
C PHE A 175 18.02 -7.97 5.47
N THR A 176 18.27 -8.08 4.16
CA THR A 176 19.43 -8.81 3.63
C THR A 176 20.75 -8.19 4.06
N LEU A 177 20.85 -6.85 4.07
CA LEU A 177 22.06 -6.15 4.48
C LEU A 177 22.42 -6.50 5.93
N TYR A 178 21.46 -6.37 6.84
CA TYR A 178 21.70 -6.60 8.26
C TYR A 178 21.87 -8.10 8.57
N ALA A 179 21.08 -8.98 7.94
CA ALA A 179 21.24 -10.42 8.07
C ALA A 179 22.63 -10.90 7.60
N GLU A 180 23.17 -10.31 6.53
CA GLU A 180 24.51 -10.62 6.04
C GLU A 180 25.62 -10.14 7.00
N ILE A 181 25.46 -8.95 7.60
CA ILE A 181 26.40 -8.42 8.60
C ILE A 181 26.44 -9.33 9.84
N ASP A 182 25.26 -9.70 10.36
CA ASP A 182 25.14 -10.51 11.57
C ASP A 182 25.29 -12.02 11.32
N LYS A 183 25.47 -12.44 10.07
CA LYS A 183 25.51 -13.86 9.66
C LYS A 183 24.29 -14.62 10.18
N TYR A 184 23.11 -13.99 10.09
CA TYR A 184 21.85 -14.57 10.50
C TYR A 184 21.53 -15.81 9.65
N ASP A 185 21.13 -16.88 10.31
CA ASP A 185 20.79 -18.17 9.71
C ASP A 185 19.38 -18.54 10.16
N PRO A 186 18.35 -18.41 9.29
CA PRO A 186 16.97 -18.65 9.68
C PRO A 186 16.71 -20.10 10.12
N SER A 187 17.54 -21.07 9.72
CA SER A 187 17.37 -22.48 10.10
C SER A 187 17.60 -22.75 11.60
N LYS A 188 18.22 -21.80 12.30
CA LYS A 188 18.58 -21.91 13.72
C LYS A 188 17.56 -21.30 14.67
N TYR A 189 16.51 -20.65 14.13
CA TYR A 189 15.52 -19.93 14.93
C TYR A 189 14.12 -20.41 14.60
N ASP A 190 13.29 -20.53 15.63
CA ASP A 190 11.88 -20.87 15.50
C ASP A 190 11.03 -19.71 16.01
N LEU A 191 10.16 -19.19 15.13
CA LEU A 191 9.23 -18.11 15.43
C LEU A 191 8.39 -18.40 16.68
N LYS A 192 7.99 -19.65 16.90
CA LYS A 192 7.13 -20.05 18.04
C LYS A 192 7.83 -19.95 19.39
N THR A 193 9.16 -19.98 19.39
CA THR A 193 9.99 -19.88 20.60
C THR A 193 10.55 -18.48 20.82
N CYS A 194 10.44 -17.60 19.84
CA CYS A 194 10.93 -16.23 19.93
C CYS A 194 10.13 -15.42 20.95
N LYS A 195 10.83 -14.57 21.71
CA LYS A 195 10.20 -13.60 22.60
C LYS A 195 9.71 -12.40 21.79
N LEU A 196 8.52 -12.53 21.22
CA LEU A 196 7.91 -11.52 20.35
C LEU A 196 7.51 -10.25 21.12
N SER A 197 7.91 -9.09 20.60
CA SER A 197 7.43 -7.78 21.02
C SER A 197 5.99 -7.53 20.55
N LEU A 198 5.36 -6.45 21.04
CA LEU A 198 4.04 -6.01 20.55
C LEU A 198 4.04 -5.81 19.02
N MET A 199 5.09 -5.16 18.49
CA MET A 199 5.21 -4.88 17.05
C MET A 199 5.37 -6.16 16.24
N ASP A 200 6.07 -7.17 16.77
CA ASP A 200 6.21 -8.48 16.13
C ASP A 200 4.88 -9.21 16.06
N LYS A 201 4.16 -9.27 17.19
CA LYS A 201 2.82 -9.89 17.26
C LYS A 201 1.85 -9.21 16.31
N TRP A 202 1.87 -7.88 16.26
CA TRP A 202 1.00 -7.10 15.39
C TRP A 202 1.29 -7.37 13.90
N ILE A 203 2.55 -7.33 13.46
CA ILE A 203 2.85 -7.54 12.04
C ILE A 203 2.57 -8.98 11.60
N LEU A 204 2.76 -9.95 12.50
CA LEU A 204 2.42 -11.37 12.25
C LEU A 204 0.90 -11.58 12.20
N SER A 205 0.13 -10.90 13.05
CA SER A 205 -1.33 -10.88 12.95
C SER A 205 -1.78 -10.34 11.60
N LYS A 206 -1.31 -9.13 11.23
CA LYS A 206 -1.64 -8.50 9.94
C LYS A 206 -1.22 -9.38 8.75
N LEU A 207 -0.10 -10.09 8.84
CA LEU A 207 0.36 -11.02 7.79
C LEU A 207 -0.62 -12.19 7.62
N ASN A 208 -1.06 -12.81 8.70
CA ASN A 208 -1.97 -13.95 8.64
C ASN A 208 -3.38 -13.53 8.20
N THR A 209 -3.84 -12.36 8.64
CA THR A 209 -5.07 -11.72 8.12
C THR A 209 -4.94 -11.46 6.62
N LEU A 210 -3.82 -10.89 6.15
CA LEU A 210 -3.56 -10.68 4.73
C LEU A 210 -3.61 -11.99 3.93
N VAL A 211 -2.95 -13.05 4.41
CA VAL A 211 -2.95 -14.36 3.72
C VAL A 211 -4.38 -14.89 3.59
N LYS A 212 -5.16 -14.86 4.67
CA LYS A 212 -6.56 -15.29 4.69
C LYS A 212 -7.43 -14.49 3.71
N ASP A 213 -7.28 -13.17 3.72
CA ASP A 213 -8.07 -12.26 2.91
C ASP A 213 -7.73 -12.35 1.42
N VAL A 214 -6.43 -12.45 1.08
CA VAL A 214 -5.98 -12.62 -0.30
C VAL A 214 -6.41 -13.97 -0.87
N ASP A 215 -6.31 -15.05 -0.09
CA ASP A 215 -6.76 -16.38 -0.52
C ASP A 215 -8.25 -16.38 -0.85
N ALA A 216 -9.08 -15.85 0.07
CA ALA A 216 -10.52 -15.72 -0.12
C ALA A 216 -10.88 -14.85 -1.33
N LYS A 217 -10.15 -13.75 -1.57
CA LYS A 217 -10.38 -12.86 -2.71
C LYS A 217 -9.96 -13.49 -4.03
N LEU A 218 -8.83 -14.21 -4.07
CA LEU A 218 -8.40 -14.93 -5.27
C LEU A 218 -9.38 -16.06 -5.63
N ALA A 219 -9.92 -16.78 -4.64
CA ALA A 219 -10.97 -17.77 -4.86
C ALA A 219 -12.25 -17.17 -5.47
N ALA A 220 -12.51 -15.88 -5.22
CA ALA A 220 -13.62 -15.12 -5.79
C ALA A 220 -13.25 -14.29 -7.04
N TYR A 221 -12.03 -14.45 -7.57
CA TYR A 221 -11.46 -13.62 -8.65
C TYR A 221 -11.46 -12.10 -8.37
N ASN A 222 -11.47 -11.68 -7.10
CA ASN A 222 -11.33 -10.28 -6.71
C ASN A 222 -9.84 -9.88 -6.65
N ILE A 223 -9.23 -9.71 -7.82
CA ILE A 223 -7.80 -9.46 -7.99
C ILE A 223 -7.41 -8.03 -7.55
N THR A 224 -8.30 -7.06 -7.73
CA THR A 224 -7.97 -5.65 -7.49
C THR A 224 -7.89 -5.32 -6.01
N ASP A 225 -8.85 -5.78 -5.22
CA ASP A 225 -8.84 -5.49 -3.79
C ASP A 225 -7.75 -6.28 -3.08
N SER A 226 -7.48 -7.53 -3.50
CA SER A 226 -6.38 -8.31 -2.94
C SER A 226 -5.01 -7.68 -3.23
N ALA A 227 -4.78 -7.17 -4.44
CA ALA A 227 -3.55 -6.46 -4.78
C ALA A 227 -3.37 -5.17 -3.96
N ARG A 228 -4.46 -4.44 -3.69
CA ARG A 228 -4.44 -3.24 -2.84
C ARG A 228 -4.12 -3.56 -1.38
N GLU A 229 -4.69 -4.63 -0.84
CA GLU A 229 -4.38 -5.08 0.54
C GLU A 229 -2.90 -5.49 0.69
N ILE A 230 -2.33 -6.15 -0.31
CA ILE A 230 -0.89 -6.46 -0.34
C ILE A 230 -0.05 -5.17 -0.36
N GLN A 231 -0.47 -4.17 -1.14
CA GLN A 231 0.21 -2.87 -1.19
C GLN A 231 0.17 -2.16 0.17
N ASP A 232 -1.01 -2.11 0.79
CA ASP A 232 -1.23 -1.45 2.08
C ASP A 232 -0.44 -2.16 3.18
N PHE A 233 -0.41 -3.49 3.19
CA PHE A 233 0.45 -4.25 4.10
C PHE A 233 1.93 -3.93 3.90
N SER A 234 2.39 -3.80 2.65
CA SER A 234 3.79 -3.47 2.34
C SER A 234 4.17 -2.08 2.85
N ASP A 235 3.25 -1.11 2.79
CA ASP A 235 3.44 0.21 3.39
C ASP A 235 3.55 0.13 4.91
N VAL A 236 2.64 -0.60 5.56
CA VAL A 236 2.65 -0.85 7.01
C VAL A 236 3.94 -1.53 7.46
N LEU A 237 4.38 -2.57 6.75
CA LEU A 237 5.61 -3.28 7.04
C LEU A 237 6.82 -2.33 7.01
N SER A 238 6.92 -1.49 5.99
CA SER A 238 8.05 -0.57 5.82
C SER A 238 8.00 0.61 6.80
N ASN A 239 6.89 1.36 6.79
CA ASN A 239 6.75 2.64 7.47
C ASN A 239 6.46 2.53 8.97
N TRP A 240 6.01 1.37 9.44
CA TRP A 240 5.72 1.15 10.86
C TRP A 240 6.62 0.10 11.48
N TYR A 241 6.55 -1.13 11.01
CA TYR A 241 7.30 -2.21 11.63
C TYR A 241 8.82 -2.02 11.47
N VAL A 242 9.32 -1.92 10.23
CA VAL A 242 10.76 -1.78 9.97
C VAL A 242 11.28 -0.43 10.48
N ARG A 243 10.60 0.69 10.19
CA ARG A 243 11.06 2.02 10.62
C ARG A 243 11.21 2.12 12.14
N ARG A 244 10.23 1.62 12.92
CA ARG A 244 10.30 1.66 14.39
C ARG A 244 11.24 0.59 14.95
N GLY A 245 11.41 -0.53 14.26
CA GLY A 245 12.23 -1.64 14.70
C GLY A 245 13.73 -1.55 14.34
N ARG A 246 14.19 -0.52 13.61
CA ARG A 246 15.56 -0.47 13.07
C ARG A 246 16.65 -0.69 14.12
N GLU A 247 16.48 -0.09 15.30
CA GLU A 247 17.47 -0.15 16.38
C GLU A 247 17.67 -1.58 16.90
N ARG A 248 16.65 -2.45 16.77
CA ARG A 248 16.71 -3.86 17.16
C ARG A 248 17.68 -4.67 16.30
N TYR A 249 18.04 -4.17 15.12
CA TYR A 249 19.00 -4.79 14.21
C TYR A 249 20.44 -4.30 14.46
N TRP A 250 20.67 -3.36 15.39
CA TRP A 250 21.99 -2.82 15.69
C TRP A 250 22.73 -3.60 16.78
N GLY A 251 24.03 -3.30 16.94
CA GLY A 251 24.92 -3.97 17.88
C GLY A 251 25.44 -5.32 17.36
N SER A 252 26.61 -5.75 17.81
CA SER A 252 27.27 -6.97 17.33
C SER A 252 26.75 -8.27 17.97
N THR A 253 25.97 -8.16 19.06
CA THR A 253 25.49 -9.32 19.82
C THR A 253 24.10 -9.72 19.37
N MET A 254 23.90 -11.00 19.09
CA MET A 254 22.58 -11.57 18.78
C MET A 254 21.77 -11.77 20.07
N THR A 255 21.07 -10.72 20.51
CA THR A 255 20.17 -10.77 21.67
C THR A 255 18.87 -11.51 21.35
N GLU A 256 18.11 -11.92 22.36
CA GLU A 256 16.77 -12.54 22.15
C GLU A 256 15.84 -11.63 21.35
N ASP A 257 15.87 -10.32 21.63
CA ASP A 257 15.04 -9.34 20.91
C ASP A 257 15.48 -9.18 19.45
N LYS A 258 16.79 -9.11 19.19
CA LYS A 258 17.34 -9.06 17.83
C LYS A 258 16.99 -10.31 17.03
N ALA A 259 17.10 -11.48 17.64
CA ALA A 259 16.72 -12.75 17.03
C ALA A 259 15.21 -12.79 16.71
N ALA A 260 14.35 -12.30 17.62
CA ALA A 260 12.91 -12.19 17.38
C ALA A 260 12.59 -11.24 16.21
N ALA A 261 13.26 -10.09 16.13
CA ALA A 261 13.10 -9.12 15.05
C ALA A 261 13.48 -9.71 13.68
N TYR A 262 14.62 -10.41 13.60
CA TYR A 262 15.06 -11.11 12.38
C TYR A 262 14.08 -12.21 11.98
N THR A 263 13.72 -13.08 12.92
CA THR A 263 12.87 -14.24 12.64
C THR A 263 11.47 -13.80 12.19
N THR A 264 10.95 -12.73 12.78
CA THR A 264 9.68 -12.12 12.38
C THR A 264 9.75 -11.55 10.97
N LEU A 265 10.75 -10.69 10.69
CA LEU A 265 10.88 -10.06 9.37
C LEU A 265 11.17 -11.08 8.26
N TYR A 266 11.99 -12.10 8.55
CA TYR A 266 12.23 -13.23 7.67
C TYR A 266 10.92 -13.95 7.32
N THR A 267 10.13 -14.31 8.33
CA THR A 267 8.83 -14.98 8.16
C THR A 267 7.90 -14.17 7.29
N VAL A 268 7.81 -12.85 7.54
CA VAL A 268 6.99 -11.93 6.75
C VAL A 268 7.45 -11.90 5.29
N LEU A 269 8.75 -11.72 5.04
CA LEU A 269 9.29 -11.61 3.67
C LEU A 269 9.12 -12.90 2.86
N VAL A 270 9.36 -14.07 3.47
CA VAL A 270 9.17 -15.36 2.80
C VAL A 270 7.69 -15.63 2.51
N THR A 271 6.81 -15.29 3.45
CA THR A 271 5.36 -15.46 3.26
C THR A 271 4.85 -14.52 2.18
N LEU A 272 5.27 -13.24 2.21
CA LEU A 272 4.95 -12.27 1.17
C LEU A 272 5.45 -12.73 -0.20
N ALA A 273 6.67 -13.26 -0.32
CA ALA A 273 7.18 -13.77 -1.60
C ALA A 273 6.21 -14.80 -2.21
N LYS A 274 5.60 -15.68 -1.39
CA LYS A 274 4.60 -16.64 -1.84
C LYS A 274 3.26 -15.97 -2.18
N VAL A 275 2.77 -15.05 -1.34
CA VAL A 275 1.50 -14.31 -1.58
C VAL A 275 1.56 -13.52 -2.89
N ILE A 276 2.69 -12.88 -3.19
CA ILE A 276 2.83 -12.00 -4.35
C ILE A 276 3.24 -12.74 -5.63
N ALA A 277 3.60 -14.02 -5.56
CA ALA A 277 4.05 -14.80 -6.73
C ALA A 277 3.07 -14.79 -7.92
N PRO A 278 1.74 -14.89 -7.73
CA PRO A 278 0.79 -14.76 -8.84
C PRO A 278 0.77 -13.36 -9.48
N TYR A 279 1.16 -12.32 -8.73
CA TYR A 279 1.08 -10.91 -9.13
C TYR A 279 2.39 -10.40 -9.74
N THR A 280 3.50 -10.54 -9.02
CA THR A 280 4.85 -10.07 -9.38
C THR A 280 5.87 -11.22 -9.36
N PRO A 281 5.82 -12.12 -10.36
CA PRO A 281 6.51 -13.39 -10.35
C PRO A 281 8.03 -13.26 -10.34
N PHE A 282 8.60 -12.21 -10.94
CA PHE A 282 10.04 -12.03 -11.00
C PHE A 282 10.59 -11.54 -9.66
N MET A 283 9.94 -10.55 -9.05
CA MET A 283 10.30 -10.04 -7.72
C MET A 283 10.10 -11.13 -6.65
N ALA A 284 8.99 -11.86 -6.69
CA ALA A 284 8.71 -12.98 -5.80
C ALA A 284 9.80 -14.07 -5.87
N GLU A 285 10.14 -14.49 -7.08
CA GLU A 285 11.17 -15.50 -7.33
C GLU A 285 12.54 -15.04 -6.80
N MET A 286 12.91 -13.79 -7.08
CA MET A 286 14.19 -13.23 -6.65
C MET A 286 14.31 -13.19 -5.12
N MET A 287 13.26 -12.75 -4.43
CA MET A 287 13.22 -12.74 -2.96
C MET A 287 13.29 -14.17 -2.40
N TYR A 288 12.46 -15.07 -2.90
CA TYR A 288 12.38 -16.45 -2.41
C TYR A 288 13.70 -17.21 -2.59
N ARG A 289 14.29 -17.14 -3.79
CA ARG A 289 15.56 -17.82 -4.09
C ARG A 289 16.73 -17.35 -3.23
N ASN A 290 16.71 -16.08 -2.79
CA ASN A 290 17.73 -15.58 -1.88
C ASN A 290 17.48 -16.02 -0.43
N LEU A 291 16.21 -16.09 -0.02
CA LEU A 291 15.83 -16.28 1.39
C LEU A 291 15.66 -17.74 1.81
N VAL A 292 15.36 -18.67 0.90
CA VAL A 292 14.92 -20.03 1.27
C VAL A 292 15.89 -21.14 0.86
N PRO A 293 16.18 -21.38 -0.45
CA PRO A 293 16.89 -22.59 -0.86
C PRO A 293 18.29 -22.77 -0.25
N ALA A 294 18.98 -21.66 0.05
CA ALA A 294 20.31 -21.70 0.66
C ALA A 294 20.31 -22.23 2.11
N PHE A 295 19.20 -22.10 2.82
CA PHE A 295 19.07 -22.49 4.23
C PHE A 295 18.23 -23.76 4.43
N TYR A 296 17.41 -24.12 3.44
CA TYR A 296 16.51 -25.27 3.48
C TYR A 296 16.65 -26.10 2.20
N PRO A 297 17.56 -27.09 2.16
CA PRO A 297 17.85 -27.87 0.95
C PRO A 297 16.66 -28.65 0.38
N GLU A 298 15.70 -29.03 1.24
CA GLU A 298 14.49 -29.76 0.85
C GLU A 298 13.34 -28.83 0.41
N ALA A 299 13.51 -27.51 0.50
CA ALA A 299 12.51 -26.56 0.04
C ALA A 299 12.47 -26.53 -1.50
N PRO A 300 11.31 -26.26 -2.12
CA PRO A 300 11.22 -26.09 -3.57
C PRO A 300 12.22 -25.04 -4.08
N GLU A 301 12.81 -25.27 -5.25
CA GLU A 301 13.83 -24.38 -5.82
C GLU A 301 13.29 -23.02 -6.29
N SER A 302 11.98 -22.94 -6.54
CA SER A 302 11.27 -21.76 -7.03
C SER A 302 10.03 -21.50 -6.19
N VAL A 303 9.66 -20.23 -6.03
CA VAL A 303 8.43 -19.84 -5.33
C VAL A 303 7.19 -20.36 -6.07
N HIS A 304 7.28 -20.53 -7.39
CA HIS A 304 6.20 -21.01 -8.24
C HIS A 304 5.94 -22.51 -8.12
N LEU A 305 6.80 -23.22 -7.39
CA LEU A 305 6.63 -24.63 -7.00
C LEU A 305 6.17 -24.78 -5.54
N CYS A 306 5.94 -23.67 -4.84
CA CYS A 306 5.42 -23.68 -3.48
C CYS A 306 3.88 -23.75 -3.47
N ASN A 307 3.33 -24.34 -2.40
CA ASN A 307 1.92 -24.14 -2.08
C ASN A 307 1.67 -22.66 -1.72
N PHE A 308 0.47 -22.18 -2.05
CA PHE A 308 0.00 -20.90 -1.53
C PHE A 308 -0.01 -20.95 0.01
N PRO A 309 0.42 -19.87 0.70
CA PRO A 309 0.52 -19.91 2.16
C PRO A 309 -0.86 -20.05 2.79
N VAL A 310 -0.91 -20.78 3.91
CA VAL A 310 -2.12 -20.94 4.73
C VAL A 310 -1.97 -20.08 5.97
N ALA A 311 -2.99 -19.29 6.29
CA ALA A 311 -2.99 -18.45 7.49
C ALA A 311 -2.98 -19.31 8.76
N ASP A 312 -2.08 -18.99 9.69
CA ASP A 312 -2.09 -19.54 11.05
C ASP A 312 -2.98 -18.64 11.92
N GLU A 313 -4.22 -19.07 12.15
CA GLU A 313 -5.20 -18.32 12.93
C GLU A 313 -4.76 -18.07 14.38
N SER A 314 -3.79 -18.83 14.91
CA SER A 314 -3.27 -18.61 16.27
C SER A 314 -2.45 -17.32 16.40
N PHE A 315 -1.97 -16.76 15.29
CA PHE A 315 -1.28 -15.47 15.26
C PHE A 315 -2.22 -14.29 15.01
N ILE A 316 -3.49 -14.53 14.66
CA ILE A 316 -4.46 -13.46 14.39
C ILE A 316 -5.03 -12.95 15.71
N ASP A 317 -4.73 -11.70 16.03
CA ASP A 317 -5.27 -10.96 17.17
C ASP A 317 -6.05 -9.73 16.65
N PRO A 318 -7.37 -9.85 16.41
CA PRO A 318 -8.19 -8.76 15.89
C PRO A 318 -8.24 -7.55 16.83
N ALA A 319 -8.09 -7.74 18.13
CA ALA A 319 -8.10 -6.64 19.10
C ALA A 319 -6.82 -5.82 19.00
N LEU A 320 -5.67 -6.50 18.85
CA LEU A 320 -4.38 -5.84 18.61
C LEU A 320 -4.36 -5.11 17.27
N GLU A 321 -4.84 -5.74 16.20
CA GLU A 321 -4.96 -5.08 14.90
C GLU A 321 -5.81 -3.82 14.98
N LYS A 322 -6.99 -3.91 15.62
CA LYS A 322 -7.89 -2.78 15.79
C LYS A 322 -7.27 -1.66 16.63
N GLY A 323 -6.60 -2.01 17.72
CA GLY A 323 -5.89 -1.05 18.58
C GLY A 323 -4.77 -0.33 17.84
N MET A 324 -3.99 -1.04 17.02
CA MET A 324 -2.99 -0.42 16.16
C MET A 324 -3.60 0.46 15.08
N GLU A 325 -4.73 0.09 14.46
CA GLU A 325 -5.44 0.96 13.52
C GLU A 325 -5.86 2.29 14.17
N ASP A 326 -6.39 2.24 15.40
CA ASP A 326 -6.74 3.44 16.15
C ASP A 326 -5.48 4.29 16.48
N VAL A 327 -4.34 3.65 16.81
CA VAL A 327 -3.05 4.34 16.97
C VAL A 327 -2.61 5.02 15.67
N LEU A 328 -2.69 4.33 14.52
CA LEU A 328 -2.34 4.88 13.20
C LEU A 328 -3.16 6.13 12.92
N GLU A 329 -4.48 6.09 13.13
CA GLU A 329 -5.38 7.22 12.91
C GLU A 329 -5.02 8.42 13.81
N VAL A 330 -4.81 8.18 15.11
CA VAL A 330 -4.40 9.22 16.07
C VAL A 330 -3.06 9.83 15.70
N VAL A 331 -2.08 9.02 15.26
CA VAL A 331 -0.77 9.53 14.83
C VAL A 331 -0.86 10.34 13.55
N VAL A 332 -1.69 9.94 12.58
CA VAL A 332 -1.91 10.72 11.35
C VAL A 332 -2.53 12.08 11.68
N LEU A 333 -3.58 12.11 12.51
CA LEU A 333 -4.22 13.36 12.94
C LEU A 333 -3.26 14.21 13.78
N GLY A 334 -2.53 13.62 14.72
CA GLY A 334 -1.52 14.32 15.52
C GLY A 334 -0.42 14.95 14.66
N ARG A 335 0.08 14.25 13.63
CA ARG A 335 1.06 14.81 12.67
C ARG A 335 0.45 15.94 11.86
N ALA A 336 -0.81 15.82 11.43
CA ALA A 336 -1.51 16.88 10.72
C ALA A 336 -1.66 18.13 11.59
N ALA A 337 -2.06 17.96 12.85
CA ALA A 337 -2.12 19.04 13.84
C ALA A 337 -0.73 19.67 14.02
N ARG A 338 0.31 18.86 14.23
CA ARG A 338 1.68 19.34 14.41
C ARG A 338 2.17 20.20 13.24
N ASN A 339 1.94 19.74 12.01
CA ASN A 339 2.30 20.45 10.79
C ASN A 339 1.55 21.78 10.67
N ALA A 340 0.24 21.79 10.96
CA ALA A 340 -0.57 23.01 10.93
C ALA A 340 -0.09 24.07 11.94
N GLY A 341 0.45 23.63 13.08
CA GLY A 341 1.05 24.50 14.11
C GLY A 341 2.51 24.87 13.85
N ASN A 342 3.12 24.41 12.75
CA ASN A 342 4.56 24.55 12.48
C ASN A 342 5.46 24.07 13.64
N LEU A 343 4.99 23.07 14.40
CA LEU A 343 5.72 22.50 15.52
C LEU A 343 6.75 21.49 14.99
N LYS A 344 8.01 21.61 15.41
CA LYS A 344 9.08 20.70 14.96
C LYS A 344 8.86 19.30 15.52
N ASN A 345 9.03 18.24 14.70
CA ASN A 345 8.88 16.85 15.16
C ASN A 345 9.81 16.47 16.32
N ARG A 346 11.02 17.04 16.35
CA ARG A 346 12.00 16.78 17.42
C ARG A 346 11.70 17.52 18.72
N GLN A 347 10.84 18.54 18.68
CA GLN A 347 10.39 19.26 19.87
C GLN A 347 9.35 18.41 20.61
N PRO A 348 9.66 17.87 21.80
CA PRO A 348 8.66 17.17 22.60
C PRO A 348 7.56 18.14 23.03
N LEU A 349 6.33 17.63 23.08
CA LEU A 349 5.16 18.34 23.60
C LEU A 349 4.67 17.68 24.90
N SER A 350 4.03 18.46 25.76
CA SER A 350 3.52 18.07 27.07
C SER A 350 2.39 17.04 26.99
N GLU A 351 1.31 17.39 26.28
CA GLU A 351 0.08 16.61 26.26
C GLU A 351 -0.55 16.58 24.86
N MET A 352 -1.21 15.47 24.55
CA MET A 352 -2.19 15.40 23.48
C MET A 352 -3.56 15.03 24.03
N LEU A 353 -4.59 15.69 23.52
CA LEU A 353 -5.99 15.42 23.82
C LEU A 353 -6.63 14.70 22.66
N VAL A 354 -7.28 13.59 22.95
CA VAL A 354 -7.96 12.75 21.97
C VAL A 354 -9.44 12.73 22.31
N ALA A 355 -10.26 13.27 21.41
CA ALA A 355 -11.71 13.15 21.48
C ALA A 355 -12.18 12.21 20.37
N SER A 356 -13.15 11.35 20.66
CA SER A 356 -13.69 10.42 19.67
C SER A 356 -15.16 10.17 19.93
N ASN A 357 -15.95 10.11 18.84
CA ASN A 357 -17.36 9.72 18.90
C ASN A 357 -17.57 8.19 18.93
N ARG A 358 -16.48 7.42 18.83
CA ARG A 358 -16.43 5.96 18.89
C ARG A 358 -15.39 5.50 19.92
N PRO A 359 -15.52 4.30 20.51
CA PRO A 359 -14.46 3.77 21.37
C PRO A 359 -13.16 3.60 20.58
N LEU A 360 -12.04 3.93 21.24
CA LEU A 360 -10.68 3.75 20.73
C LEU A 360 -9.93 2.78 21.64
N SER A 361 -9.28 1.79 21.06
CA SER A 361 -8.56 0.74 21.80
C SER A 361 -7.08 1.06 21.95
N ILE A 362 -6.75 2.16 22.62
CA ILE A 362 -5.36 2.65 22.77
C ILE A 362 -4.95 2.62 24.26
N GLU A 363 -4.49 1.46 24.70
CA GLU A 363 -4.07 1.20 26.09
C GLU A 363 -2.68 0.58 26.17
N GLY A 364 -2.06 0.62 27.36
CA GLY A 364 -0.77 -0.02 27.62
C GLY A 364 0.33 0.39 26.61
N GLU A 365 0.99 -0.60 26.02
CA GLU A 365 2.06 -0.39 25.04
C GLU A 365 1.59 0.32 23.76
N LEU A 366 0.31 0.18 23.35
CA LEU A 366 -0.23 0.89 22.18
C LEU A 366 -0.25 2.40 22.39
N ARG A 367 -0.55 2.84 23.61
CA ARG A 367 -0.47 4.25 24.00
C ARG A 367 0.96 4.77 23.92
N THR A 368 1.93 3.97 24.37
CA THR A 368 3.36 4.31 24.24
C THR A 368 3.76 4.47 22.77
N VAL A 369 3.31 3.57 21.90
CA VAL A 369 3.56 3.69 20.45
C VAL A 369 3.06 5.03 19.90
N ALA A 370 1.84 5.45 20.24
CA ALA A 370 1.28 6.73 19.80
C ALA A 370 2.07 7.93 20.35
N LEU A 371 2.44 7.89 21.63
CA LEU A 371 3.20 8.95 22.30
C LEU A 371 4.60 9.12 21.70
N ASP A 372 5.31 8.02 21.45
CA ASP A 372 6.64 8.03 20.85
C ASP A 372 6.61 8.56 19.42
N GLU A 373 5.64 8.10 18.62
CA GLU A 373 5.48 8.54 17.22
C GLU A 373 5.18 10.03 17.09
N LEU A 374 4.40 10.56 18.03
CA LEU A 374 4.08 11.99 18.07
C LEU A 374 5.07 12.77 18.92
N ASN A 375 6.05 12.14 19.58
CA ASN A 375 6.95 12.81 20.52
C ASN A 375 6.18 13.70 21.51
N VAL A 376 5.26 13.10 22.25
CA VAL A 376 4.40 13.75 23.27
C VAL A 376 4.55 13.01 24.59
N LYS A 377 4.57 13.70 25.73
CA LYS A 377 4.78 13.08 27.05
C LYS A 377 3.54 12.35 27.58
N SER A 378 2.35 12.86 27.30
CA SER A 378 1.10 12.30 27.81
C SER A 378 -0.06 12.39 26.81
N MET A 379 -1.01 11.48 26.96
CA MET A 379 -2.24 11.42 26.16
C MET A 379 -3.43 11.44 27.11
N ARG A 380 -4.47 12.23 26.84
CA ARG A 380 -5.70 12.19 27.63
C ARG A 380 -6.91 12.13 26.71
N PHE A 381 -7.82 11.21 27.02
CA PHE A 381 -9.10 11.14 26.35
C PHE A 381 -10.06 12.18 26.93
N VAL A 382 -10.79 12.87 26.07
CA VAL A 382 -11.82 13.84 26.47
C VAL A 382 -13.15 13.50 25.81
N GLU A 383 -14.24 13.74 26.52
CA GLU A 383 -15.59 13.38 26.08
C GLU A 383 -16.12 14.28 24.95
N ASP A 384 -15.72 15.56 24.94
CA ASP A 384 -16.18 16.53 23.95
C ASP A 384 -15.01 17.19 23.20
N GLY A 385 -14.87 16.83 21.93
CA GLY A 385 -13.92 17.45 21.01
C GLY A 385 -14.25 18.91 20.67
N ALA A 386 -15.49 19.38 20.88
CA ALA A 386 -15.86 20.77 20.63
C ALA A 386 -15.13 21.76 21.55
N SER A 387 -14.67 21.30 22.72
CA SER A 387 -13.78 22.09 23.60
C SER A 387 -12.37 22.29 23.03
N LEU A 388 -11.93 21.45 22.09
CA LEU A 388 -10.58 21.44 21.51
C LEU A 388 -10.50 22.17 20.17
N VAL A 389 -11.65 22.32 19.50
CA VAL A 389 -11.77 22.97 18.20
C VAL A 389 -12.91 23.98 18.21
N ARG A 390 -12.58 25.22 17.84
CA ARG A 390 -13.57 26.24 17.50
C ARG A 390 -14.05 26.00 16.07
N TYR A 391 -15.34 25.86 15.86
CA TYR A 391 -15.88 25.80 14.51
C TYR A 391 -15.87 27.19 13.87
N VAL A 392 -15.53 27.26 12.58
CA VAL A 392 -15.62 28.45 11.74
C VAL A 392 -16.54 28.11 10.58
N LEU A 393 -17.64 28.85 10.47
CA LEU A 393 -18.66 28.59 9.46
C LEU A 393 -18.50 29.55 8.28
N LYS A 394 -18.50 29.01 7.07
CA LYS A 394 -18.66 29.80 5.83
C LYS A 394 -19.90 29.34 5.07
N PRO A 395 -20.56 30.23 4.33
CA PRO A 395 -21.72 29.85 3.54
C PRO A 395 -21.32 28.95 2.35
N GLN A 396 -22.06 27.86 2.12
CA GLN A 396 -21.95 27.09 0.89
C GLN A 396 -22.71 27.80 -0.24
N LEU A 397 -21.98 28.52 -1.08
CA LEU A 397 -22.58 29.37 -2.12
C LEU A 397 -23.41 28.59 -3.15
N ARG A 398 -23.07 27.31 -3.39
CA ARG A 398 -23.79 26.45 -4.35
C ARG A 398 -25.24 26.18 -3.94
N THR A 399 -25.50 26.08 -2.64
CA THR A 399 -26.82 25.77 -2.07
C THR A 399 -27.54 27.03 -1.58
N LEU A 400 -26.84 27.90 -0.86
CA LEU A 400 -27.40 29.14 -0.31
C LEU A 400 -27.63 30.24 -1.36
N GLY A 401 -26.84 30.28 -2.44
CA GLY A 401 -26.96 31.29 -3.50
C GLY A 401 -28.34 31.27 -4.19
N PRO A 402 -28.80 30.12 -4.70
CA PRO A 402 -30.13 29.98 -5.30
C PRO A 402 -31.29 30.15 -4.30
N LYS A 403 -31.14 29.68 -3.05
CA LYS A 403 -32.20 29.71 -2.03
C LYS A 403 -32.40 31.12 -1.43
N TYR A 404 -31.31 31.81 -1.10
CA TYR A 404 -31.33 33.00 -0.24
C TYR A 404 -30.48 34.17 -0.76
N GLY A 405 -30.26 34.28 -2.08
CA GLY A 405 -29.33 35.25 -2.68
C GLY A 405 -29.45 36.71 -2.19
N LYS A 406 -30.66 37.18 -1.84
CA LYS A 406 -30.89 38.53 -1.27
C LYS A 406 -30.45 38.66 0.19
N GLN A 407 -30.46 37.58 0.97
CA GLN A 407 -30.10 37.52 2.38
C GLN A 407 -28.67 36.98 2.60
N LEU A 408 -27.97 36.56 1.55
CA LEU A 408 -26.63 35.94 1.63
C LEU A 408 -25.62 36.77 2.42
N LYS A 409 -25.66 38.11 2.29
CA LYS A 409 -24.78 39.01 3.04
C LYS A 409 -25.07 38.94 4.55
N ALA A 410 -26.34 38.89 4.93
CA ALA A 410 -26.77 38.77 6.33
C ALA A 410 -26.48 37.37 6.90
N ILE A 411 -26.64 36.31 6.10
CA ILE A 411 -26.27 34.94 6.47
C ILE A 411 -24.75 34.85 6.71
N THR A 412 -23.93 35.41 5.80
CA THR A 412 -22.47 35.43 5.96
C THR A 412 -22.05 36.15 7.25
N GLN A 413 -22.69 37.29 7.56
CA GLN A 413 -22.40 38.05 8.77
C GLN A 413 -22.81 37.28 10.03
N PHE A 414 -24.00 36.67 10.04
CA PHE A 414 -24.43 35.81 11.15
C PHE A 414 -23.44 34.66 11.38
N LEU A 415 -23.03 33.95 10.33
CA LEU A 415 -22.09 32.83 10.43
C LEU A 415 -20.70 33.23 10.95
N SER A 416 -20.30 34.50 10.80
CA SER A 416 -19.04 35.01 11.35
C SER A 416 -19.11 35.41 12.83
N GLU A 417 -20.31 35.67 13.36
CA GLU A 417 -20.52 36.22 14.71
C GLU A 417 -21.21 35.21 15.66
N CYS A 418 -21.86 34.17 15.12
CA CYS A 418 -22.61 33.19 15.90
C CYS A 418 -21.72 32.26 16.73
N ASP A 419 -22.32 31.59 17.72
CA ASP A 419 -21.72 30.40 18.32
C ASP A 419 -21.76 29.26 17.30
N ALA A 420 -20.64 29.08 16.61
CA ALA A 420 -20.51 28.05 15.59
C ALA A 420 -20.68 26.64 16.16
N GLY A 421 -20.38 26.39 17.44
CA GLY A 421 -20.59 25.09 18.07
C GLY A 421 -22.06 24.74 18.22
N GLU A 422 -22.89 25.72 18.59
CA GLU A 422 -24.34 25.57 18.67
C GLU A 422 -24.95 25.28 17.29
N VAL A 423 -24.56 26.05 16.27
CA VAL A 423 -25.05 25.87 14.89
C VAL A 423 -24.66 24.51 14.34
N VAL A 424 -23.40 24.08 14.51
CA VAL A 424 -22.93 22.76 14.05
C VAL A 424 -23.68 21.63 14.74
N SER A 425 -23.93 21.74 16.05
CA SER A 425 -24.66 20.73 16.81
C SER A 425 -26.12 20.59 16.34
N ALA A 426 -26.75 21.70 15.96
CA ALA A 426 -28.14 21.72 15.50
C ALA A 426 -28.33 21.20 14.07
N VAL A 427 -27.34 21.35 13.18
CA VAL A 427 -27.45 20.91 11.78
C VAL A 427 -26.98 19.47 11.56
N ARG A 428 -26.10 18.95 12.42
CA ARG A 428 -25.62 17.56 12.34
C ARG A 428 -26.77 16.57 12.50
N ASN A 429 -26.60 15.37 11.94
CA ASN A 429 -27.59 14.28 11.97
C ASN A 429 -28.94 14.65 11.31
N GLY A 430 -28.94 15.55 10.33
CA GLY A 430 -30.12 15.92 9.56
C GLY A 430 -31.02 16.97 10.24
N GLY A 431 -30.53 17.66 11.27
CA GLY A 431 -31.22 18.79 11.88
C GLY A 431 -31.09 20.08 11.07
N GLY A 432 -31.64 21.17 11.60
CA GLY A 432 -31.57 22.49 10.98
C GLY A 432 -31.49 23.60 12.01
N TYR A 433 -30.72 24.64 11.71
CA TYR A 433 -30.58 25.82 12.56
C TYR A 433 -31.34 27.00 11.97
N THR A 434 -32.25 27.61 12.74
CA THR A 434 -33.02 28.77 12.28
C THR A 434 -32.29 30.05 12.62
N VAL A 435 -31.84 30.78 11.61
CA VAL A 435 -31.24 32.10 11.75
C VAL A 435 -32.35 33.15 11.91
N PRO A 436 -32.30 34.00 12.94
CA PRO A 436 -33.32 35.03 13.21
C PRO A 436 -33.15 36.24 12.28
N LEU A 437 -33.24 36.02 10.97
CA LEU A 437 -33.34 37.06 9.94
C LEU A 437 -34.82 37.36 9.62
N ASP A 438 -35.09 38.44 8.89
CA ASP A 438 -36.42 38.75 8.36
C ASP A 438 -36.42 38.69 6.81
N PRO A 439 -37.14 37.74 6.18
CA PRO A 439 -37.74 36.54 6.78
C PRO A 439 -36.70 35.54 7.35
N PRO A 440 -37.09 34.64 8.28
CA PRO A 440 -36.18 33.66 8.89
C PRO A 440 -35.57 32.69 7.87
N VAL A 441 -34.33 32.28 8.12
CA VAL A 441 -33.59 31.36 7.25
C VAL A 441 -33.29 30.07 8.00
N VAL A 442 -33.62 28.92 7.42
CA VAL A 442 -33.22 27.61 7.96
C VAL A 442 -31.95 27.15 7.24
N LEU A 443 -30.90 26.89 8.01
CA LEU A 443 -29.63 26.34 7.55
C LEU A 443 -29.59 24.84 7.80
N LEU A 444 -29.24 24.07 6.77
CA LEU A 444 -28.93 22.64 6.85
C LEU A 444 -27.42 22.41 6.78
N GLU A 445 -26.97 21.20 7.08
CA GLU A 445 -25.55 20.84 7.00
C GLU A 445 -24.97 21.08 5.58
N GLU A 446 -25.74 20.79 4.53
CA GLU A 446 -25.36 21.05 3.13
C GLU A 446 -25.22 22.54 2.77
N ASP A 447 -25.78 23.44 3.59
CA ASP A 447 -25.74 24.88 3.40
C ASP A 447 -24.47 25.51 4.01
N LEU A 448 -23.68 24.73 4.77
CA LEU A 448 -22.52 25.21 5.52
C LEU A 448 -21.22 24.57 5.06
N GLN A 449 -20.17 25.38 4.98
CA GLN A 449 -18.79 24.92 4.99
C GLN A 449 -18.26 25.05 6.42
N ILE A 450 -18.12 23.90 7.09
CA ILE A 450 -17.67 23.83 8.48
C ILE A 450 -16.15 23.64 8.48
N PHE A 451 -15.43 24.63 8.97
CA PHE A 451 -14.00 24.56 9.24
C PHE A 451 -13.78 24.38 10.74
N THR A 452 -12.70 23.72 11.12
CA THR A 452 -12.24 23.64 12.51
C THR A 452 -10.98 24.49 12.66
N GLN A 453 -10.98 25.34 13.68
CA GLN A 453 -9.82 26.11 14.13
C GLN A 453 -9.47 25.63 15.54
N SER A 454 -8.20 25.54 15.86
CA SER A 454 -7.77 25.06 17.17
C SER A 454 -8.19 26.02 18.29
N ALA A 455 -8.54 25.50 19.46
CA ALA A 455 -8.69 26.30 20.68
C ALA A 455 -7.35 26.97 21.07
N GLU A 456 -7.41 28.08 21.82
CA GLU A 456 -6.21 28.80 22.27
C GLU A 456 -5.30 27.88 23.11
N GLY A 457 -4.00 27.87 22.80
CA GLY A 457 -3.03 26.96 23.43
C GLY A 457 -2.95 25.57 22.81
N TYR A 458 -3.89 25.18 21.95
CA TYR A 458 -3.86 23.89 21.27
C TYR A 458 -3.70 24.04 19.77
N GLN A 459 -3.20 22.99 19.14
CA GLN A 459 -3.29 22.80 17.70
C GLN A 459 -3.99 21.48 17.40
N ALA A 460 -5.09 21.51 16.65
CA ALA A 460 -5.94 20.34 16.47
C ALA A 460 -6.11 19.93 15.00
N ALA A 461 -6.43 18.65 14.79
CA ALA A 461 -6.87 18.08 13.53
C ALA A 461 -7.97 17.06 13.79
N ALA A 462 -8.94 16.96 12.87
CA ALA A 462 -10.08 16.07 12.99
C ALA A 462 -10.32 15.30 11.68
N GLY A 463 -10.77 14.05 11.82
CA GLY A 463 -11.10 13.16 10.71
C GLY A 463 -11.68 11.85 11.25
N GLY A 464 -12.56 11.19 10.50
CA GLY A 464 -13.05 9.85 10.85
C GLY A 464 -13.86 9.75 12.15
N GLY A 465 -14.31 10.86 12.73
CA GLY A 465 -14.95 10.90 14.05
C GLY A 465 -13.98 11.04 15.23
N VAL A 466 -12.67 11.15 14.95
CA VAL A 466 -11.61 11.38 15.93
C VAL A 466 -11.08 12.81 15.78
N THR A 467 -10.76 13.47 16.90
CA THR A 467 -10.08 14.76 16.97
C THR A 467 -8.87 14.63 17.87
N VAL A 468 -7.70 15.03 17.37
CA VAL A 468 -6.45 15.07 18.12
C VAL A 468 -6.00 16.51 18.25
N ALA A 469 -5.77 16.97 19.47
CA ALA A 469 -5.24 18.29 19.78
C ALA A 469 -3.91 18.17 20.53
N LEU A 470 -2.90 18.91 20.08
CA LEU A 470 -1.57 18.97 20.68
C LEU A 470 -1.45 20.24 21.51
N ASP A 471 -0.96 20.11 22.74
CA ASP A 471 -0.63 21.24 23.61
C ASP A 471 0.60 21.98 23.07
N THR A 472 0.49 23.29 22.89
CA THR A 472 1.49 24.12 22.19
C THR A 472 2.44 24.93 23.07
N PRO A 473 2.07 25.39 24.29
CA PRO A 473 2.99 26.04 25.21
C PRO A 473 4.16 25.12 25.57
N LEU A 474 5.38 25.62 25.44
CA LEU A 474 6.60 24.88 25.74
C LEU A 474 7.17 25.34 27.08
N THR A 475 7.44 24.39 27.97
CA THR A 475 8.20 24.63 29.20
C THR A 475 9.70 24.68 28.90
N GLU A 476 10.49 25.27 29.79
CA GLU A 476 11.96 25.29 29.67
C GLU A 476 12.55 23.86 29.53
N GLU A 477 12.01 22.89 30.28
CA GLU A 477 12.42 21.48 30.20
C GLU A 477 12.16 20.87 28.82
N LEU A 478 10.99 21.14 28.23
CA LEU A 478 10.68 20.66 26.88
C LEU A 478 11.60 21.30 25.84
N LEU A 479 11.92 22.58 25.98
CA LEU A 479 12.84 23.28 25.07
C LEU A 479 14.28 22.75 25.17
N ASP A 480 14.74 22.45 26.38
CA ASP A 480 16.04 21.82 26.63
C ASP A 480 16.10 20.44 25.95
N GLU A 481 15.12 19.57 26.18
CA GLU A 481 15.06 18.25 25.55
C GLU A 481 14.93 18.33 24.02
N GLY A 482 14.15 19.28 23.50
CA GLY A 482 14.04 19.52 22.06
C GLY A 482 15.36 19.96 21.43
N THR A 483 16.17 20.71 22.17
CA THR A 483 17.51 21.13 21.74
C THR A 483 18.49 19.97 21.75
N GLU A 484 18.44 19.13 22.78
CA GLU A 484 19.23 17.89 22.88
C GLU A 484 18.95 16.94 21.71
N ARG A 485 17.67 16.70 21.37
CA ARG A 485 17.30 15.85 20.23
C ARG A 485 17.73 16.42 18.88
N GLU A 486 17.72 17.74 18.73
CA GLU A 486 18.25 18.39 17.54
C GLU A 486 19.77 18.20 17.44
N LEU A 487 20.51 18.32 18.56
CA LEU A 487 21.96 18.05 18.61
C LEU A 487 22.29 16.62 18.20
N VAL A 488 21.60 15.62 18.77
CA VAL A 488 21.75 14.20 18.38
C VAL A 488 21.56 14.05 16.86
N SER A 489 20.50 14.64 16.31
CA SER A 489 20.22 14.56 14.88
C SER A 489 21.30 15.19 14.02
N LYS A 490 21.89 16.32 14.43
CA LYS A 490 23.00 16.97 13.70
C LYS A 490 24.26 16.12 13.75
N ILE A 491 24.60 15.59 14.93
CA ILE A 491 25.77 14.73 15.10
C ILE A 491 25.63 13.47 14.26
N GLN A 492 24.47 12.80 14.27
CA GLN A 492 24.23 11.61 13.46
C GLN A 492 24.29 11.90 11.95
N THR A 493 23.79 13.06 11.52
CA THR A 493 23.92 13.51 10.12
C THR A 493 25.39 13.71 9.76
N MET A 494 26.15 14.39 10.61
CA MET A 494 27.58 14.59 10.42
C MET A 494 28.37 13.27 10.41
N ARG A 495 28.03 12.29 11.25
CA ARG A 495 28.64 10.94 11.23
C ARG A 495 28.48 10.30 9.85
N LYS A 496 27.27 10.37 9.28
CA LYS A 496 26.98 9.85 7.94
C LYS A 496 27.77 10.59 6.86
N GLU A 497 27.85 11.92 6.93
CA GLU A 497 28.62 12.73 5.97
C GLU A 497 30.13 12.48 6.07
N ALA A 498 30.63 12.20 7.27
CA ALA A 498 32.02 11.82 7.51
C ALA A 498 32.35 10.39 7.07
N GLY A 499 31.35 9.61 6.63
CA GLY A 499 31.52 8.20 6.24
C GLY A 499 31.78 7.27 7.42
N PHE A 500 31.34 7.64 8.62
CA PHE A 500 31.47 6.79 9.81
C PHE A 500 30.41 5.68 9.79
N GLU A 501 30.79 4.51 10.25
CA GLU A 501 29.87 3.40 10.45
C GLU A 501 28.96 3.69 11.65
N VAL A 502 27.76 3.10 11.64
CA VAL A 502 26.77 3.29 12.71
C VAL A 502 27.33 2.83 14.07
N THR A 503 28.26 1.88 14.08
CA THR A 503 28.89 1.32 15.29
C THR A 503 30.12 2.07 15.78
N ASP A 504 30.62 3.06 15.02
CA ASP A 504 31.87 3.75 15.39
C ASP A 504 31.69 4.57 16.68
N ARG A 505 32.71 4.57 17.55
CA ARG A 505 32.78 5.49 18.69
C ARG A 505 33.39 6.81 18.24
N ILE A 506 32.93 7.91 18.82
CA ILE A 506 33.39 9.25 18.45
C ILE A 506 33.76 10.09 19.67
N ASP A 507 34.62 11.08 19.47
CA ASP A 507 34.76 12.22 20.37
C ASP A 507 34.14 13.45 19.72
N VAL A 508 33.36 14.20 20.49
CA VAL A 508 32.65 15.40 20.03
C VAL A 508 33.32 16.62 20.64
N CYS A 509 33.90 17.48 19.81
CA CYS A 509 34.34 18.81 20.23
C CYS A 509 33.35 19.86 19.74
N PHE A 510 33.09 20.89 20.53
CA PHE A 510 32.16 21.95 20.14
C PHE A 510 32.67 23.35 20.47
N ALA A 511 32.24 24.33 19.67
CA ALA A 511 32.36 25.75 19.96
C ALA A 511 31.00 26.41 19.71
N ALA A 512 30.42 27.02 20.76
CA ALA A 512 29.09 27.63 20.73
C ALA A 512 29.08 28.96 21.49
N GLY A 513 28.23 29.90 21.06
CA GLY A 513 27.91 31.09 21.86
C GLY A 513 27.08 30.73 23.11
N GLU A 514 26.95 31.68 24.04
CA GLU A 514 26.03 31.51 25.18
C GLU A 514 24.59 31.29 24.68
N GLY A 515 23.94 30.26 25.18
CA GLY A 515 22.63 29.82 24.67
C GLY A 515 22.25 28.42 25.17
N ARG A 516 21.09 27.93 24.74
CA ARG A 516 20.58 26.62 25.15
C ARG A 516 21.38 25.48 24.53
N ALA A 517 21.86 25.65 23.29
CA ALA A 517 22.67 24.63 22.63
C ALA A 517 23.99 24.39 23.37
N LYS A 518 24.66 25.47 23.82
CA LYS A 518 25.86 25.37 24.67
C LYS A 518 25.57 24.65 25.98
N LYS A 519 24.50 25.04 26.68
CA LYS A 519 24.07 24.41 27.93
C LYS A 519 23.91 22.88 27.76
N MET A 520 23.22 22.44 26.72
CA MET A 520 22.98 21.00 26.47
C MET A 520 24.28 20.25 26.09
N LEU A 521 25.14 20.85 25.25
CA LEU A 521 26.46 20.29 24.92
C LEU A 521 27.33 20.09 26.16
N SER A 522 27.36 21.07 27.07
CA SER A 522 28.11 20.99 28.32
C SER A 522 27.57 19.94 29.29
N LEU A 523 26.26 19.67 29.29
CA LEU A 523 25.68 18.60 30.12
C LEU A 523 25.95 17.20 29.56
N SER A 524 26.12 17.08 28.24
CA SER A 524 26.55 15.85 27.56
C SER A 524 25.65 14.62 27.82
N GLN A 525 24.38 14.82 28.19
CA GLN A 525 23.45 13.73 28.54
C GLN A 525 23.16 12.81 27.33
N PHE A 526 23.09 13.37 26.12
CA PHE A 526 22.94 12.66 24.86
C PHE A 526 24.17 11.87 24.38
N ALA A 527 25.30 11.89 25.09
CA ALA A 527 26.55 11.26 24.61
C ALA A 527 26.37 9.77 24.30
N GLY A 528 25.54 9.06 25.08
CA GLY A 528 25.19 7.66 24.83
C GLY A 528 24.50 7.44 23.48
N ASP A 529 23.56 8.31 23.12
CA ASP A 529 22.73 8.21 21.91
C ASP A 529 23.52 8.39 20.61
N VAL A 530 24.69 9.03 20.70
CA VAL A 530 25.59 9.25 19.57
C VAL A 530 26.87 8.43 19.64
N LEU A 531 26.95 7.48 20.58
CA LEU A 531 28.14 6.66 20.85
C LEU A 531 29.41 7.53 21.08
N ALA A 532 29.24 8.68 21.75
CA ALA A 532 30.35 9.55 22.08
C ALA A 532 31.09 9.05 23.33
N ASN A 533 32.42 9.01 23.26
CA ASN A 533 33.30 8.75 24.40
C ASN A 533 33.49 10.00 25.25
N SER A 534 33.57 11.17 24.59
CA SER A 534 33.68 12.46 25.25
C SER A 534 32.97 13.57 24.47
N VAL A 535 32.53 14.60 25.20
CA VAL A 535 31.98 15.85 24.64
C VAL A 535 32.70 17.02 25.31
N THR A 536 33.45 17.81 24.55
CA THR A 536 34.34 18.85 25.11
C THR A 536 34.23 20.18 24.36
N GLU A 537 34.32 21.29 25.10
CA GLU A 537 34.37 22.62 24.48
C GLU A 537 35.78 22.91 23.98
N GLY A 538 35.91 23.28 22.71
CA GLY A 538 37.19 23.57 22.07
C GLY A 538 37.24 23.20 20.59
N SER A 539 38.45 23.16 20.05
CA SER A 539 38.73 22.76 18.67
C SER A 539 39.59 21.50 18.65
N ALA A 540 39.25 20.56 17.78
CA ALA A 540 40.06 19.38 17.49
C ALA A 540 40.30 19.25 15.97
N GLU A 541 41.25 18.41 15.58
CA GLU A 541 41.45 18.04 14.20
C GLU A 541 40.52 16.87 13.85
N GLY A 542 39.50 17.12 13.03
CA GLY A 542 38.46 16.15 12.71
C GLY A 542 37.42 16.70 11.74
N PHE A 543 36.35 15.93 11.52
CA PHE A 543 35.27 16.35 10.62
C PHE A 543 34.45 17.47 11.25
N THR A 544 34.62 18.70 10.76
CA THR A 544 34.06 19.92 11.37
C THR A 544 32.98 20.55 10.51
N ARG A 545 31.86 20.94 11.14
CA ARG A 545 30.75 21.68 10.51
C ARG A 545 30.17 22.71 11.46
N GLU A 546 29.75 23.84 10.90
CA GLU A 546 28.79 24.74 11.55
C GLU A 546 27.38 24.19 11.31
N VAL A 547 26.60 24.05 12.37
CA VAL A 547 25.22 23.58 12.34
C VAL A 547 24.29 24.59 13.04
N ASP A 548 23.07 24.71 12.52
CA ASP A 548 22.00 25.48 13.15
C ASP A 548 21.19 24.55 14.07
N VAL A 549 21.16 24.87 15.35
CA VAL A 549 20.40 24.18 16.39
C VAL A 549 19.33 25.15 16.90
N ASN A 550 18.13 25.07 16.33
CA ASN A 550 17.00 25.92 16.70
C ASN A 550 17.26 27.44 16.61
N GLY A 551 18.07 27.88 15.65
CA GLY A 551 18.47 29.26 15.43
C GLY A 551 19.79 29.65 16.10
N GLU A 552 20.36 28.78 16.94
CA GLU A 552 21.70 28.95 17.51
C GLU A 552 22.75 28.28 16.61
N LYS A 553 23.77 29.04 16.20
CA LYS A 553 24.89 28.50 15.42
C LYS A 553 25.91 27.85 16.34
N VAL A 554 26.21 26.58 16.09
CA VAL A 554 27.17 25.78 16.83
C VAL A 554 28.16 25.16 15.85
N THR A 555 29.46 25.26 16.15
CA THR A 555 30.49 24.49 15.44
C THR A 555 30.70 23.17 16.16
N LEU A 556 30.52 22.06 15.46
CA LEU A 556 30.77 20.71 15.94
C LEU A 556 31.92 20.08 15.16
N THR A 557 32.81 19.39 15.86
CA THR A 557 33.90 18.59 15.30
C THR A 557 33.75 17.16 15.80
N LEU A 558 33.68 16.21 14.86
CA LEU A 558 33.66 14.79 15.16
C LEU A 558 35.02 14.18 14.88
N VAL A 559 35.56 13.47 15.88
CA VAL A 559 36.79 12.68 15.75
C VAL A 559 36.42 11.21 15.93
N LYS A 560 36.80 10.35 14.99
CA LYS A 560 36.62 8.90 15.13
C LYS A 560 37.61 8.39 16.19
N ALA A 561 37.08 7.72 17.22
CA ALA A 561 37.86 7.21 18.35
C ALA A 561 38.61 5.91 18.01
#